data_AF-W4MDK9-F1
#
_entry.id   AF-W4MDK9-F1
#
_cell.length_a   1.000
_cell.length_b   1.000
_cell.length_c   1.000
_cell.angle_alpha   90.00
_cell.angle_beta   90.00
_cell.angle_gamma   90.00
#
_symmetry.space_group_name_H-M   'P 1'
#
loop_
_entity.id
_entity.type
_entity.pdbx_description
1 polymer ?
#
loop_
_entity_poly.entity_id
_entity_poly.type
_entity_poly.pdbx_seq_one_letter_code
_entity_poly.pdbx_strand_id
1 'polypeptide(L)'
;MVQANPAYLLKAMGGYTVFIELSLDVSHLDRERYQVKDELVPDVALYPKRPLSLPRDILRMTEMPLRVVEILSPRQGTAGILEKFEAYFALGIPSCWLVDPLTQTVHVYQSPTD
;
A
#
# COMPACT_ATOMS: atom_id res chain seq x y z
N MET A 1 -6.23 12.29 -9.91
CA MET A 1 -5.37 12.34 -11.11
C MET A 1 -3.96 11.81 -10.86
N VAL A 2 -3.33 12.08 -9.71
CA VAL A 2 -1.95 11.61 -9.47
C VAL A 2 -1.87 10.08 -9.43
N GLN A 3 -2.66 9.39 -8.61
CA GLN A 3 -2.60 7.92 -8.40
C GLN A 3 -2.60 7.04 -9.65
N ALA A 4 -3.43 7.37 -10.65
CA ALA A 4 -3.54 6.56 -11.86
C ALA A 4 -2.21 6.48 -12.64
N ASN A 5 -1.40 7.55 -12.61
CA ASN A 5 -0.17 7.64 -13.38
C ASN A 5 0.94 6.72 -12.82
N PRO A 6 1.33 6.79 -11.52
CA PRO A 6 2.25 5.83 -10.93
C PRO A 6 1.75 4.39 -11.06
N ALA A 7 0.46 4.13 -10.82
CA ALA A 7 -0.10 2.79 -10.96
C ALA A 7 0.07 2.24 -12.38
N TYR A 8 -0.23 3.06 -13.41
CA TYR A 8 -0.02 2.71 -14.81
C TYR A 8 1.46 2.47 -15.12
N LEU A 9 2.35 3.39 -14.72
CA LEU A 9 3.79 3.29 -15.01
C LEU A 9 4.40 2.03 -14.39
N LEU A 10 4.10 1.75 -13.11
CA LEU A 10 4.58 0.56 -12.40
C LEU A 10 4.06 -0.73 -13.04
N LYS A 11 2.81 -0.72 -13.54
CA LYS A 11 2.25 -1.84 -14.30
C LYS A 11 2.94 -2.00 -15.67
N ALA A 12 3.21 -0.90 -16.36
CA ALA A 12 3.83 -0.88 -17.69
C ALA A 12 5.28 -1.37 -17.68
N MET A 13 6.00 -1.27 -16.56
CA MET A 13 7.32 -1.88 -16.37
C MET A 13 7.32 -3.42 -16.50
N GLY A 14 6.15 -4.07 -16.47
CA GLY A 14 5.99 -5.50 -16.75
C GLY A 14 6.34 -6.44 -15.60
N GLY A 15 7.18 -6.02 -14.65
CA GLY A 15 7.65 -6.82 -13.52
C GLY A 15 6.65 -6.99 -12.35
N TYR A 16 5.55 -6.24 -12.34
CA TYR A 16 4.60 -6.23 -11.24
C TYR A 16 3.16 -6.48 -11.70
N THR A 17 2.35 -6.99 -10.78
CA THR A 17 0.89 -6.83 -10.80
C THR A 17 0.54 -5.71 -9.84
N VAL A 18 -0.20 -4.72 -10.31
CA VAL A 18 -0.51 -3.49 -9.58
C VAL A 18 -2.00 -3.39 -9.35
N PHE A 19 -2.39 -3.16 -8.11
CA PHE A 19 -3.77 -2.89 -7.70
C PHE A 19 -3.87 -1.49 -7.10
N ILE A 20 -5.05 -0.89 -7.21
CA ILE A 20 -5.41 0.37 -6.55
C ILE A 20 -6.56 0.08 -5.60
N GLU A 21 -6.63 0.79 -4.47
CA GLU A 21 -7.72 0.66 -3.49
C GLU A 21 -7.99 -0.79 -3.06
N LEU A 22 -6.94 -1.61 -2.91
CA LEU A 22 -7.07 -3.03 -2.55
C LEU A 22 -7.14 -3.19 -1.03
N SER A 23 -8.28 -3.63 -0.50
CA SER A 23 -8.40 -3.95 0.94
C SER A 23 -7.46 -5.10 1.34
N LEU A 24 -6.61 -4.86 2.33
CA LEU A 24 -5.75 -5.88 2.92
C LEU A 24 -6.44 -6.53 4.12
N ASP A 25 -6.17 -7.82 4.33
CA ASP A 25 -6.64 -8.50 5.54
C ASP A 25 -5.81 -8.07 6.75
N VAL A 26 -6.49 -7.48 7.73
CA VAL A 26 -5.90 -6.96 8.98
C VAL A 26 -6.30 -7.80 10.19
N SER A 27 -6.80 -9.02 9.96
CA SER A 27 -7.27 -9.94 11.01
C SER A 27 -6.19 -10.28 12.04
N HIS A 28 -4.92 -10.32 11.62
CA HIS A 28 -3.77 -10.64 12.46
C HIS A 28 -3.12 -9.42 13.15
N LEU A 29 -3.61 -8.21 12.88
CA LEU A 29 -3.05 -6.97 13.41
C LEU A 29 -3.69 -6.60 14.75
N ASP A 30 -2.88 -6.11 15.70
CA ASP A 30 -3.39 -5.44 16.91
C ASP A 30 -4.03 -4.10 16.53
N ARG A 31 -5.35 -4.12 16.34
CA ARG A 31 -6.11 -2.98 15.81
C ARG A 31 -6.13 -1.78 16.75
N GLU A 32 -6.08 -2.00 18.06
CA GLU A 32 -6.04 -0.90 19.02
C GLU A 32 -4.70 -0.20 18.98
N ARG A 33 -3.60 -0.97 18.97
CA ARG A 33 -2.24 -0.44 18.89
C ARG A 33 -2.01 0.41 17.64
N TYR A 34 -2.45 -0.10 16.48
CA TYR A 34 -2.22 0.57 15.19
C TYR A 34 -3.39 1.44 14.72
N GLN A 35 -4.42 1.61 15.56
CA GLN A 35 -5.59 2.46 15.29
C GLN A 35 -6.30 2.13 13.95
N VAL A 36 -6.28 0.85 13.56
CA VAL A 36 -6.92 0.37 12.33
C VAL A 36 -8.35 -0.07 12.64
N LYS A 37 -9.35 0.60 12.05
CA LYS A 37 -10.77 0.24 12.26
C LYS A 37 -11.13 -1.09 11.58
N ASP A 38 -11.31 -1.04 10.26
CA ASP A 38 -11.96 -2.14 9.53
C ASP A 38 -11.09 -2.72 8.40
N GLU A 39 -10.17 -1.92 7.86
CA GLU A 39 -9.30 -2.31 6.77
C GLU A 39 -8.12 -1.33 6.63
N LEU A 40 -7.08 -1.82 5.97
CA LEU A 40 -6.01 -0.99 5.41
C LEU A 40 -6.09 -1.08 3.90
N VAL A 41 -6.26 0.08 3.26
CA VAL A 41 -6.43 0.21 1.82
C VAL A 41 -5.33 1.14 1.31
N PRO A 42 -4.23 0.62 0.71
CA PRO A 42 -3.23 1.46 0.08
C PRO A 42 -3.73 2.05 -1.24
N ASP A 43 -3.28 3.25 -1.56
CA ASP A 43 -3.60 3.87 -2.86
C ASP A 43 -3.08 3.00 -4.01
N VAL A 44 -1.87 2.43 -3.86
CA VAL A 44 -1.31 1.47 -4.81
C VAL A 44 -0.61 0.33 -4.07
N ALA A 45 -0.93 -0.91 -4.45
CA ALA A 45 -0.27 -2.12 -3.95
C ALA A 45 0.46 -2.84 -5.09
N LEU A 46 1.74 -3.16 -4.89
CA LEU A 46 2.57 -3.86 -5.85
C LEU A 46 2.82 -5.29 -5.39
N TYR A 47 2.51 -6.22 -6.26
CA TYR A 47 2.79 -7.64 -6.07
C TYR A 47 3.79 -8.14 -7.11
N PRO A 48 4.50 -9.25 -6.82
CA PRO A 48 5.19 -10.00 -7.86
C PRO A 48 4.21 -10.30 -8.99
N LYS A 49 4.71 -10.28 -10.23
CA LYS A 49 3.90 -10.56 -11.40
C LYS A 49 3.15 -11.88 -11.21
N ARG A 50 1.83 -11.79 -11.28
CA ARG A 50 0.91 -12.89 -11.03
C ARG A 50 -0.28 -12.88 -12.00
N PRO A 51 -0.89 -14.03 -12.28
CA PRO A 51 -2.15 -14.10 -13.00
C PRO A 51 -3.28 -13.42 -12.20
N LEU A 52 -4.35 -13.05 -12.88
CA LEU A 52 -5.55 -12.55 -12.22
C LEU A 52 -6.25 -13.69 -11.49
N SER A 53 -6.72 -13.43 -10.27
CA SER A 53 -7.61 -14.34 -9.56
C SER A 53 -8.99 -14.27 -10.21
N LEU A 54 -9.30 -15.24 -11.08
CA LEU A 54 -10.62 -15.41 -11.68
C LEU A 54 -11.05 -16.88 -11.47
N PRO A 55 -12.32 -17.17 -11.17
CA PRO A 55 -13.49 -16.28 -11.09
C PRO A 55 -13.82 -15.81 -9.66
N ARG A 56 -13.05 -16.22 -8.65
CA ARG A 56 -13.33 -15.89 -7.25
C ARG A 56 -12.78 -14.51 -6.94
N ASP A 57 -13.70 -13.58 -6.71
CA ASP A 57 -13.38 -12.29 -6.15
C ASP A 57 -13.07 -12.44 -4.65
N ILE A 58 -12.10 -11.68 -4.16
CA ILE A 58 -11.62 -11.75 -2.79
C ILE A 58 -11.86 -10.38 -2.16
N LEU A 59 -12.65 -10.33 -1.07
CA LEU A 59 -13.00 -9.07 -0.40
C LEU A 59 -11.80 -8.40 0.28
N ARG A 60 -10.87 -9.19 0.82
CA ARG A 60 -9.64 -8.71 1.46
C ARG A 60 -8.47 -9.61 1.11
N MET A 61 -7.37 -9.02 0.65
CA MET A 61 -6.18 -9.75 0.25
C MET A 61 -5.42 -10.25 1.48
N THR A 62 -5.24 -11.56 1.59
CA THR A 62 -4.47 -12.20 2.69
C THR A 62 -2.97 -12.25 2.41
N GLU A 63 -2.56 -12.28 1.15
CA GLU A 63 -1.15 -12.17 0.77
C GLU A 63 -0.75 -10.69 0.75
N MET A 64 0.32 -10.35 1.47
CA MET A 64 0.75 -8.94 1.56
C MET A 64 1.57 -8.50 0.34
N PRO A 65 1.44 -7.24 -0.09
CA PRO A 65 2.19 -6.72 -1.23
C PRO A 65 3.69 -6.62 -0.93
N LEU A 66 4.51 -6.64 -1.97
CA LEU A 66 5.94 -6.30 -1.86
C LEU A 66 6.13 -4.84 -1.47
N ARG A 67 5.26 -3.96 -1.99
CA ARG A 67 5.33 -2.52 -1.74
C ARG A 67 3.95 -1.92 -1.71
N VAL A 68 3.76 -0.97 -0.82
CA VAL A 68 2.60 -0.06 -0.83
C VAL A 68 3.05 1.34 -1.15
N VAL A 69 2.19 2.09 -1.84
CA VAL A 69 2.38 3.50 -2.14
C VAL A 69 1.19 4.25 -1.58
N GLU A 70 1.46 5.28 -0.79
CA GLU A 70 0.50 6.28 -0.35
C GLU A 70 0.84 7.62 -0.99
N ILE A 71 -0.17 8.34 -1.41
CA ILE A 71 -0.04 9.62 -2.10
C ILE A 71 -0.66 10.67 -1.20
N LEU A 72 0.13 11.68 -0.81
CA LEU A 72 -0.37 12.78 0.01
C LEU A 72 -1.53 13.47 -0.69
N SER A 73 -2.68 13.47 -0.01
CA SER A 73 -3.79 14.35 -0.37
C SER A 73 -3.59 15.71 0.31
N PRO A 74 -4.15 16.81 -0.26
CA PRO A 74 -4.04 18.14 0.34
C PRO A 74 -4.61 18.25 1.77
N ARG A 75 -5.42 17.27 2.20
CA ARG A 75 -6.10 17.27 3.50
C ARG A 75 -5.48 16.31 4.51
N GLN A 76 -4.57 15.45 4.07
CA GLN A 76 -3.98 14.41 4.89
C GLN A 76 -2.56 14.81 5.26
N GLY A 77 -2.26 14.82 6.56
CA GLY A 77 -0.91 15.09 7.05
C GLY A 77 0.00 13.88 6.86
N THR A 78 1.30 14.14 6.71
CA THR A 78 2.34 13.10 6.64
C THR A 78 2.30 12.16 7.85
N ALA A 79 2.05 12.69 9.05
CA ALA A 79 2.01 11.90 10.28
C ALA A 79 1.02 10.72 10.21
N GLY A 80 -0.21 10.94 9.73
CA GLY A 80 -1.20 9.87 9.60
C GLY A 80 -0.83 8.80 8.58
N ILE A 81 -0.05 9.15 7.54
CA ILE A 81 0.49 8.14 6.62
C ILE A 81 1.61 7.35 7.28
N LEU A 82 2.48 7.99 8.06
CA LEU A 82 3.55 7.29 8.77
C LEU A 82 2.99 6.32 9.82
N GLU A 83 1.92 6.69 10.53
CA GLU A 83 1.18 5.77 11.40
C GLU A 83 0.62 4.56 10.62
N LYS A 84 0.09 4.80 9.42
CA LYS A 84 -0.35 3.72 8.52
C LYS A 84 0.81 2.82 8.08
N PHE A 85 2.01 3.38 7.89
CA PHE A 85 3.22 2.61 7.55
C PHE A 85 3.63 1.67 8.67
N GLU A 86 3.53 2.08 9.93
CA GLU A 86 3.77 1.16 11.06
C GLU A 86 2.84 -0.05 11.00
N ALA A 87 1.56 0.17 10.69
CA ALA A 87 0.59 -0.90 10.52
C ALA A 87 0.93 -1.81 9.32
N TYR A 88 1.36 -1.24 8.19
CA TYR A 88 1.82 -2.00 7.03
C TYR A 88 3.05 -2.85 7.33
N PHE A 89 4.04 -2.29 8.05
CA PHE A 89 5.23 -3.04 8.47
C PHE A 89 4.87 -4.16 9.44
N ALA A 90 3.94 -3.93 10.37
CA ALA A 90 3.44 -4.95 11.27
C ALA A 90 2.67 -6.09 10.56
N LEU A 91 2.12 -5.83 9.38
CA LEU A 91 1.56 -6.86 8.49
C LEU A 91 2.65 -7.61 7.68
N GLY A 92 3.92 -7.20 7.77
CA GLY A 92 5.03 -7.82 7.05
C GLY A 92 5.28 -7.25 5.64
N ILE A 93 4.72 -6.09 5.31
CA ILE A 93 4.99 -5.42 4.03
C ILE A 93 6.41 -4.83 4.09
N PRO A 94 7.33 -5.18 3.18
CA PRO A 94 8.74 -4.83 3.38
C PRO A 94 9.09 -3.39 2.97
N SER A 95 8.24 -2.68 2.24
CA SER A 95 8.54 -1.33 1.74
C SER A 95 7.28 -0.49 1.55
N CYS A 96 7.31 0.74 2.05
CA CYS A 96 6.22 1.72 1.97
C CYS A 96 6.74 3.00 1.31
N TRP A 97 6.05 3.52 0.31
CA TRP A 97 6.46 4.72 -0.43
C TRP A 97 5.45 5.84 -0.19
N LEU A 98 5.95 7.00 0.21
CA LEU A 98 5.16 8.22 0.35
C LEU A 98 5.45 9.13 -0.84
N VAL A 99 4.44 9.37 -1.66
CA VAL A 99 4.51 10.30 -2.79
C VAL A 99 3.92 11.64 -2.35
N ASP A 100 4.72 12.70 -2.43
CA ASP A 100 4.27 14.08 -2.28
C ASP A 100 4.19 14.75 -3.66
N PRO A 101 2.97 14.96 -4.20
CA PRO A 101 2.81 15.60 -5.50
C PRO A 101 3.17 17.09 -5.48
N LEU A 102 3.03 17.77 -4.33
CA LEU A 102 3.26 19.21 -4.21
C LEU A 102 4.76 19.52 -4.30
N THR A 103 5.58 18.73 -3.62
CA THR A 103 7.04 18.86 -3.62
C THR A 103 7.73 17.96 -4.65
N GLN A 104 6.95 17.20 -5.43
CA GLN A 104 7.44 16.25 -6.44
C GLN A 104 8.46 15.24 -5.88
N THR A 105 8.24 14.80 -4.64
CA THR A 105 9.17 13.94 -3.90
C THR A 105 8.57 12.55 -3.68
N VAL A 106 9.42 11.53 -3.69
CA VAL A 106 9.07 10.18 -3.24
C VAL A 106 10.00 9.81 -2.09
N HIS A 107 9.42 9.56 -0.91
CA HIS A 107 10.15 9.03 0.23
C HIS A 107 9.96 7.51 0.27
N VAL A 108 11.07 6.77 0.36
CA VAL A 108 11.06 5.31 0.42
C VAL A 108 11.41 4.87 1.83
N TYR A 109 10.50 4.14 2.45
CA TYR A 109 10.67 3.55 3.78
C TYR A 109 10.76 2.03 3.63
N GLN A 110 11.69 1.44 4.36
CA GLN A 110 11.86 -0.01 4.44
C GLN A 110 11.40 -0.48 5.81
N SER A 111 10.82 -1.67 5.86
CA SER A 111 10.50 -2.31 7.14
C SER A 111 11.80 -2.41 7.95
N PRO A 112 11.76 -2.14 9.27
CA PRO A 112 12.87 -2.47 10.14
C PRO A 112 13.26 -3.92 9.90
N THR A 113 14.53 -4.15 9.57
CA THR A 113 15.05 -5.51 9.48
C THR A 113 15.24 -5.98 10.91
N ASP A 114 14.63 -7.09 11.28
CA ASP A 114 15.10 -7.87 12.44
C ASP A 114 16.47 -8.49 12.11
#